data_AF-A0A0X1RXP8-F1
#
_entry.id   AF-A0A0X1RXP8-F1
#
_cell.length_a   1.000
_cell.length_b   1.000
_cell.length_c   1.000
_cell.angle_alpha   90.00
_cell.angle_beta   90.00
_cell.angle_gamma   90.00
#
_symmetry.space_group_name_H-M   'P 1'
#
loop_
_entity.id
_entity.type
_entity.pdbx_description
1 polymer ?
#
loop_
_entity_poly.entity_id
_entity_poly.type
_entity_poly.pdbx_seq_one_letter_code
_entity_poly.pdbx_strand_id
1 'polypeptide(L)'
;MTTKVLKHCGVENVPELVHCVYSQEHPRTYIASLSRYVEESALQKDSIAREIIETSCAQFIEAIEACRKQTEWQKGMFIPVVLMGGVFTNFELYEELLSIIIAKKQLPYVFIAPKVSPVGGAVIGALQRIERTLAYTFLKQFSQELKTH
;
A
#
# COMPACT_ATOMS: atom_id res chain seq x y z
N MET A 1 -17.91 -10.12 4.60
CA MET A 1 -17.01 -10.20 3.42
C MET A 1 -17.50 -11.10 2.26
N THR A 2 -17.81 -12.39 2.48
CA THR A 2 -18.07 -13.40 1.41
C THR A 2 -19.12 -13.00 0.36
N THR A 3 -20.26 -12.44 0.78
CA THR A 3 -21.34 -12.02 -0.14
C THR A 3 -20.88 -10.98 -1.15
N LYS A 4 -19.96 -10.07 -0.78
CA LYS A 4 -19.43 -9.05 -1.70
C LYS A 4 -18.59 -9.69 -2.80
N VAL A 5 -17.78 -10.70 -2.46
CA VAL A 5 -16.94 -11.43 -3.40
C VAL A 5 -17.78 -12.26 -4.37
N LEU A 6 -18.77 -13.00 -3.87
CA LEU A 6 -19.70 -13.76 -4.72
C LEU A 6 -20.43 -12.85 -5.72
N LYS A 7 -20.95 -11.71 -5.23
CA LYS A 7 -21.61 -10.71 -6.07
C LYS A 7 -20.67 -10.10 -7.12
N HIS A 8 -19.42 -9.80 -6.77
CA HIS A 8 -18.42 -9.30 -7.73
C HIS A 8 -18.15 -10.32 -8.84
N CYS A 9 -18.06 -11.59 -8.46
CA CYS A 9 -17.81 -12.69 -9.37
C CYS A 9 -19.04 -13.13 -10.18
N GLY A 10 -20.23 -12.63 -9.85
CA GLY A 10 -21.48 -13.00 -10.51
C GLY A 10 -21.90 -14.45 -10.28
N VAL A 11 -21.50 -15.05 -9.15
CA VAL A 11 -21.72 -16.46 -8.81
C VAL A 11 -22.58 -16.60 -7.55
N GLU A 12 -23.28 -17.72 -7.41
CA GLU A 12 -24.20 -17.94 -6.30
C GLU A 12 -23.55 -18.68 -5.13
N ASN A 13 -22.49 -19.44 -5.39
CA ASN A 13 -21.82 -20.25 -4.37
C ASN A 13 -20.28 -20.22 -4.49
N VAL A 14 -19.61 -20.60 -3.40
CA VAL A 14 -18.14 -20.54 -3.27
C VAL A 14 -17.40 -21.43 -4.28
N PRO A 15 -17.82 -22.68 -4.58
CA PRO A 15 -17.16 -23.51 -5.59
C PRO A 15 -17.04 -22.87 -6.98
N GLU A 16 -18.03 -22.07 -7.39
CA GLU A 16 -18.03 -21.38 -8.69
C GLU A 16 -16.96 -20.29 -8.80
N LEU A 17 -16.41 -19.81 -7.67
CA LEU A 17 -15.35 -18.79 -7.66
C LEU A 17 -14.09 -19.26 -8.37
N VAL A 18 -13.77 -20.56 -8.32
CA VAL A 18 -12.61 -21.13 -9.01
C VAL A 18 -12.72 -20.86 -10.51
N HIS A 19 -13.86 -21.20 -11.11
CA HIS A 19 -14.09 -20.98 -12.53
C HIS A 19 -14.09 -19.48 -12.89
N CYS A 20 -14.71 -18.65 -12.06
CA CYS A 20 -14.74 -17.20 -12.25
C CYS A 20 -13.34 -16.59 -12.34
N VAL A 21 -12.43 -17.02 -11.47
CA VAL A 21 -11.06 -16.51 -11.38
C VAL A 21 -10.16 -17.06 -12.49
N TYR A 22 -10.19 -18.38 -12.73
CA TYR A 22 -9.28 -19.03 -13.68
C TYR A 22 -9.67 -18.84 -15.15
N SER A 23 -10.91 -18.39 -15.41
CA SER A 23 -11.36 -18.07 -16.79
C SER A 23 -11.00 -16.65 -17.23
N GLN A 24 -10.41 -15.83 -16.35
CA GLN A 24 -9.99 -14.48 -16.70
C GLN A 24 -8.71 -14.49 -17.54
N GLU A 25 -8.58 -13.54 -18.46
CA GLU A 25 -7.33 -13.31 -19.21
C GLU A 25 -6.16 -12.96 -18.28
N HIS A 26 -6.45 -12.25 -17.17
CA HIS A 26 -5.47 -11.84 -16.16
C HIS A 26 -5.91 -12.20 -14.73
N PRO A 27 -5.84 -13.50 -14.34
CA PRO A 27 -6.38 -13.97 -13.05
C PRO A 27 -5.76 -13.27 -11.83
N ARG A 28 -4.45 -12.97 -11.87
CA ARG A 28 -3.76 -12.30 -10.76
C ARG A 28 -4.29 -10.88 -10.53
N THR A 29 -4.48 -10.11 -11.60
CA THR A 29 -5.03 -8.75 -11.52
C THR A 29 -6.47 -8.78 -11.02
N TYR A 30 -7.25 -9.76 -11.50
CA TYR A 30 -8.62 -9.96 -11.06
C TYR A 30 -8.71 -10.27 -9.56
N ILE A 31 -7.93 -11.25 -9.07
CA ILE A 31 -7.86 -11.59 -7.64
C ILE A 31 -7.42 -10.39 -6.82
N ALA A 32 -6.38 -9.67 -7.25
CA ALA A 32 -5.89 -8.49 -6.55
C ALA A 32 -6.97 -7.42 -6.38
N SER A 33 -7.83 -7.23 -7.40
CA SER A 33 -8.94 -6.27 -7.33
C SER A 33 -9.97 -6.59 -6.23
N LEU A 34 -10.02 -7.83 -5.73
CA LEU A 34 -10.90 -8.23 -4.64
C LEU A 34 -10.43 -7.70 -3.28
N SER A 35 -9.16 -7.25 -3.15
CA SER A 35 -8.61 -6.74 -1.89
C SER A 35 -9.41 -5.56 -1.34
N ARG A 36 -10.00 -4.74 -2.20
CA ARG A 36 -10.88 -3.63 -1.81
C ARG A 36 -12.04 -4.07 -0.91
N TYR A 37 -12.58 -5.27 -1.12
CA TYR A 37 -13.68 -5.77 -0.31
C TYR A 37 -13.23 -6.15 1.10
N VAL A 38 -11.96 -6.52 1.26
CA VAL A 38 -11.35 -6.73 2.58
C VAL A 38 -11.23 -5.39 3.29
N GLU A 39 -10.67 -4.37 2.64
CA GLU A 39 -10.53 -3.02 3.22
C GLU A 39 -11.89 -2.41 3.62
N GLU A 40 -12.88 -2.45 2.71
CA GLU A 40 -14.23 -1.98 3.00
C GLU A 40 -14.87 -2.72 4.18
N SER A 41 -14.69 -4.04 4.26
CA SER A 41 -15.22 -4.83 5.37
C SER A 41 -14.48 -4.54 6.68
N ALA A 42 -13.17 -4.34 6.65
CA ALA A 42 -12.39 -3.97 7.83
C ALA A 42 -12.82 -2.59 8.39
N LEU A 43 -13.09 -1.62 7.52
CA LEU A 43 -13.66 -0.32 7.92
C LEU A 43 -15.06 -0.46 8.55
N GLN A 44 -15.81 -1.49 8.17
CA GLN A 44 -17.11 -1.85 8.76
C GLN A 44 -16.99 -2.70 10.03
N LYS A 45 -15.79 -2.81 10.62
CA LYS A 45 -15.50 -3.60 11.84
C LYS A 45 -15.73 -5.11 11.68
N ASP A 46 -15.65 -5.63 10.45
CA ASP A 46 -15.58 -7.08 10.21
C ASP A 46 -14.24 -7.60 10.76
N SER A 47 -14.31 -8.45 11.80
CA SER A 47 -13.12 -8.91 12.53
C SER A 47 -12.19 -9.76 11.66
N ILE A 48 -12.75 -10.58 10.76
CA ILE A 48 -11.96 -11.42 9.85
C ILE A 48 -11.25 -10.56 8.82
N ALA A 49 -11.95 -9.57 8.24
CA ALA A 49 -11.33 -8.64 7.32
C ALA A 49 -10.20 -7.84 7.98
N ARG A 50 -10.40 -7.41 9.23
CA ARG A 50 -9.36 -6.72 10.00
C ARG A 50 -8.15 -7.63 10.26
N GLU A 51 -8.37 -8.88 10.65
CA GLU A 51 -7.30 -9.88 10.87
C GLU A 51 -6.46 -10.12 9.61
N ILE A 52 -7.08 -10.16 8.42
CA ILE A 52 -6.38 -10.29 7.14
C ILE A 52 -5.42 -9.12 6.91
N ILE A 53 -5.86 -7.89 7.18
CA ILE A 53 -5.04 -6.69 7.00
C ILE A 53 -3.95 -6.63 8.06
N GLU A 54 -4.25 -6.98 9.31
CA GLU A 54 -3.27 -7.05 10.41
C GLU A 54 -2.17 -8.08 10.11
N THR A 55 -2.52 -9.24 9.56
CA THR A 55 -1.58 -10.26 9.10
C THR A 55 -0.66 -9.71 8.02
N SER A 56 -1.21 -8.98 7.04
CA SER A 56 -0.44 -8.34 5.98
C SER A 56 0.49 -7.25 6.53
N CYS A 57 0.02 -6.45 7.49
CA CYS A 57 0.84 -5.43 8.15
C CYS A 57 2.02 -6.05 8.91
N ALA A 58 1.82 -7.20 9.58
CA ALA A 58 2.91 -7.92 10.23
C ALA A 58 4.00 -8.34 9.23
N GLN A 59 3.60 -8.85 8.06
CA GLN A 59 4.51 -9.21 6.97
C GLN A 59 5.25 -7.99 6.41
N PHE A 60 4.58 -6.83 6.29
CA PHE A 60 5.24 -5.59 5.89
C PHE A 60 6.32 -5.16 6.88
N ILE A 61 6.06 -5.24 8.20
CA ILE A 61 7.07 -4.94 9.22
C ILE A 61 8.27 -5.90 9.12
N GLU A 62 8.04 -7.19 8.87
CA GLU A 62 9.13 -8.15 8.65
C GLU A 62 10.00 -7.78 7.45
N ALA A 63 9.37 -7.38 6.33
CA ALA A 63 10.09 -6.92 5.15
C ALA A 63 10.90 -5.63 5.44
N ILE A 64 10.31 -4.66 6.15
CA ILE A 64 10.99 -3.41 6.52
C ILE A 64 12.20 -3.68 7.41
N GLU A 65 12.06 -4.55 8.42
CA GLU A 65 13.18 -4.96 9.28
C GLU A 65 14.27 -5.70 8.51
N ALA A 66 13.91 -6.54 7.53
CA ALA A 66 14.86 -7.22 6.66
C ALA A 66 15.68 -6.23 5.81
N CYS A 67 15.04 -5.17 5.30
CA CYS A 67 15.73 -4.07 4.63
C CYS A 67 16.62 -3.28 5.61
N ARG A 68 16.11 -2.94 6.80
CA ARG A 68 16.86 -2.17 7.81
C ARG A 68 18.18 -2.84 8.17
N LYS A 69 18.19 -4.17 8.29
CA LYS A 69 19.41 -4.95 8.60
C LYS A 69 20.52 -4.84 7.55
N GLN A 70 20.19 -4.43 6.32
CA GLN A 70 21.16 -4.29 5.22
C GLN A 70 21.74 -2.88 5.11
N THR A 71 21.37 -1.97 6.02
CA THR A 71 21.68 -0.54 5.93
C THR A 71 22.10 0.00 7.29
N GLU A 72 23.09 0.89 7.31
CA GLU A 72 23.50 1.55 8.54
C GLU A 72 22.56 2.72 8.86
N TRP A 73 21.92 2.66 10.03
CA TRP A 73 21.09 3.74 10.57
C TRP A 73 21.70 4.24 11.88
N GLN A 74 21.66 5.56 12.09
CA GLN A 74 22.09 6.14 13.35
C GLN A 74 21.18 5.68 14.49
N LYS A 75 21.77 5.31 15.63
CA LYS A 75 21.02 4.91 16.82
C LYS A 75 20.18 6.09 17.33
N GLY A 76 18.93 5.80 17.74
CA GLY A 76 18.02 6.79 18.29
C GLY A 76 17.30 7.66 17.26
N MET A 77 17.51 7.44 15.97
CA MET A 77 16.73 8.10 14.93
C MET A 77 15.47 7.30 14.58
N PHE A 78 14.36 8.02 14.41
CA PHE A 78 13.19 7.49 13.72
C PHE A 78 13.47 7.38 12.22
N ILE A 79 13.11 6.25 11.65
CA ILE A 79 13.32 5.90 10.25
C ILE A 79 12.00 6.14 9.49
N PRO A 80 11.96 7.08 8.55
CA PRO A 80 10.78 7.29 7.73
C PRO A 80 10.59 6.12 6.75
N VAL A 81 9.40 5.52 6.76
CA VAL A 81 8.99 4.47 5.82
C VAL A 81 7.87 5.03 4.95
N VAL A 82 8.17 5.23 3.67
CA VAL A 82 7.17 5.73 2.71
C VAL A 82 6.23 4.61 2.31
N LEU A 83 4.94 4.74 2.62
CA LEU A 83 3.91 3.79 2.19
C LEU A 83 3.48 4.12 0.76
N MET A 84 3.96 3.35 -0.21
CA MET A 84 3.72 3.58 -1.64
C MET A 84 3.25 2.30 -2.33
N GLY A 85 2.27 2.43 -3.22
CA GLY A 85 1.70 1.33 -4.01
C GLY A 85 0.18 1.27 -3.88
N GLY A 86 -0.47 0.51 -4.78
CA GLY A 86 -1.94 0.43 -4.83
C GLY A 86 -2.61 -0.13 -3.57
N VAL A 87 -1.85 -0.86 -2.75
CA VAL A 87 -2.31 -1.35 -1.43
C VAL A 87 -2.51 -0.19 -0.45
N PHE A 88 -1.65 0.82 -0.46
CA PHE A 88 -1.69 1.91 0.52
C PHE A 88 -2.58 3.08 0.07
N THR A 89 -3.63 2.79 -0.69
CA THR A 89 -4.59 3.81 -1.16
C THR A 89 -5.40 4.38 0.01
N ASN A 90 -5.70 3.56 1.03
CA ASN A 90 -6.25 4.00 2.30
C ASN A 90 -5.12 4.18 3.33
N PHE A 91 -4.37 5.27 3.22
CA PHE A 91 -3.17 5.51 4.03
C PHE A 91 -3.48 5.43 5.54
N GLU A 92 -4.58 6.03 5.99
CA GLU A 92 -4.95 6.14 7.40
C GLU A 92 -5.20 4.76 8.03
N LEU A 93 -5.86 3.85 7.31
CA LEU A 93 -6.08 2.48 7.78
C LEU A 93 -4.76 1.73 8.01
N TYR A 94 -3.84 1.82 7.06
CA TYR A 94 -2.55 1.13 7.18
C TYR A 94 -1.63 1.80 8.19
N GLU A 95 -1.61 3.14 8.25
CA GLU A 95 -0.87 3.89 9.25
C GLU A 95 -1.31 3.50 10.67
N GLU A 96 -2.62 3.42 10.94
CA GLU A 96 -3.17 3.00 12.24
C GLU A 96 -2.64 1.61 12.62
N LEU A 97 -2.85 0.62 11.75
CA LEU A 97 -2.52 -0.77 12.04
C LEU A 97 -1.01 -1.00 12.19
N LEU A 98 -0.21 -0.39 11.31
CA LEU A 98 1.24 -0.47 11.39
C LEU A 98 1.77 0.24 12.65
N SER A 99 1.20 1.39 13.02
CA SER A 99 1.56 2.14 14.23
C SER A 99 1.37 1.30 15.50
N ILE A 100 0.29 0.53 15.58
CA ILE A 100 0.05 -0.42 16.69
C ILE A 100 1.17 -1.46 16.77
N ILE A 101 1.56 -2.04 15.63
CA ILE A 101 2.61 -3.08 15.58
C ILE A 101 3.96 -2.51 16.02
N ILE A 102 4.35 -1.34 15.49
CA ILE A 102 5.65 -0.73 15.83
C ILE A 102 5.70 -0.26 17.28
N ALA A 103 4.59 0.25 17.83
CA ALA A 103 4.52 0.63 19.24
C ALA A 103 4.70 -0.58 20.16
N LYS A 104 4.00 -1.69 19.87
CA LYS A 104 4.13 -2.95 20.62
C LYS A 104 5.55 -3.52 20.57
N LYS A 105 6.22 -3.40 19.43
CA LYS A 105 7.59 -3.90 19.22
C LYS A 105 8.69 -2.87 19.53
N GLN A 106 8.33 -1.65 19.93
CA GLN A 106 9.25 -0.52 20.16
C GLN A 106 10.18 -0.27 18.97
N LEU A 107 9.64 -0.33 17.76
CA LEU A 107 10.41 -0.15 16.52
C LEU A 107 10.50 1.33 16.15
N PRO A 108 11.66 1.80 15.66
CA PRO A 108 11.90 3.22 15.42
C PRO A 108 11.40 3.66 14.04
N TYR A 109 10.15 3.34 13.68
CA TYR A 109 9.60 3.67 12.36
C TYR A 109 8.57 4.80 12.43
N VAL A 110 8.50 5.59 11.37
CA VAL A 110 7.43 6.56 11.15
C VAL A 110 6.91 6.38 9.73
N PHE A 111 5.63 6.07 9.59
CA PHE A 111 5.01 5.86 8.29
C PHE A 111 4.58 7.19 7.68
N ILE A 112 4.91 7.40 6.41
CA ILE A 112 4.60 8.65 5.71
C ILE A 112 4.03 8.39 4.33
N ALA A 113 3.11 9.24 3.90
CA ALA A 113 2.60 9.24 2.53
C ALA A 113 3.64 9.85 1.55
N PRO A 114 3.66 9.42 0.29
CA PRO A 114 4.55 9.99 -0.71
C PRO A 114 4.19 11.44 -1.01
N LYS A 115 5.18 12.33 -0.94
CA LYS A 115 5.02 13.77 -1.27
C LYS A 115 4.87 14.03 -2.77
N VAL A 116 5.40 13.13 -3.58
CA VAL A 116 5.42 13.21 -5.05
C VAL A 116 5.01 11.85 -5.60
N SER A 117 4.23 11.83 -6.69
CA SER A 117 3.89 10.57 -7.36
C SER A 117 5.15 9.88 -7.92
N PRO A 118 5.11 8.55 -8.17
CA PRO A 118 6.20 7.84 -8.82
C PRO A 118 6.61 8.48 -10.16
N VAL A 119 5.64 8.99 -10.92
CA VAL A 119 5.87 9.71 -12.19
C VAL A 119 6.68 10.99 -11.95
N GLY A 120 6.32 11.79 -10.96
CA GLY A 120 7.09 12.98 -10.60
C GLY A 120 8.52 12.62 -10.14
N GLY A 121 8.69 11.52 -9.41
CA GLY A 121 9.99 10.98 -9.04
C GLY A 121 10.86 10.62 -10.25
N ALA A 122 10.29 9.98 -11.27
CA ALA A 122 11.00 9.66 -12.51
C ALA A 122 11.47 10.91 -13.26
N VAL A 123 10.63 11.95 -13.33
CA VAL A 123 10.98 13.24 -13.94
C VAL A 123 12.13 13.92 -13.20
N ILE A 124 12.09 13.94 -11.85
CA ILE A 124 13.20 14.46 -11.03
C ILE A 124 14.49 13.70 -11.32
N GLY A 125 14.44 12.36 -11.33
CA GLY A 125 15.60 11.52 -11.59
C GLY A 125 16.22 11.78 -12.96
N ALA A 126 15.39 11.96 -14.00
CA ALA A 126 15.86 12.32 -15.33
C ALA A 126 16.53 13.70 -15.36
N LEU A 127 15.99 14.67 -14.63
CA LEU A 127 16.48 16.06 -14.61
C LEU A 127 17.78 16.22 -13.81
N GLN A 128 17.92 15.49 -12.70
CA GLN A 128 19.17 15.39 -11.96
C GLN A 128 20.30 14.82 -12.84
N ARG A 129 19.97 13.87 -13.72
CA ARG A 129 20.93 13.24 -14.65
C ARG A 129 21.43 14.20 -15.73
N ILE A 130 20.71 15.28 -16.02
CA ILE A 130 21.13 16.35 -16.96
C ILE A 130 21.58 17.63 -16.24
N GLU A 131 21.92 17.54 -14.94
CA GLU A 131 22.42 18.65 -14.10
C GLU A 131 21.50 19.88 -14.02
N ARG A 132 20.18 19.67 -14.15
CA ARG A 132 19.19 20.74 -13.98
C ARG A 132 18.47 20.58 -12.64
N THR A 133 18.64 21.57 -11.76
CA THR A 133 17.93 21.65 -10.48
C THR A 133 16.55 22.25 -10.70
N LEU A 134 15.50 21.62 -10.16
CA LEU A 134 14.16 22.20 -10.13
C LEU A 134 13.79 22.71 -8.75
N ALA A 135 13.01 23.80 -8.75
CA ALA A 135 12.34 24.26 -7.55
C ALA A 135 11.31 23.21 -7.10
N TYR A 136 11.28 22.91 -5.80
CA TYR A 136 10.32 22.00 -5.18
C TYR A 136 8.85 22.39 -5.47
N THR A 137 8.59 23.67 -5.65
CA THR A 137 7.26 24.21 -6.01
C THR A 137 6.75 23.69 -7.35
N PHE A 138 7.62 23.60 -8.37
CA PHE A 138 7.26 23.04 -9.67
C PHE A 138 6.89 21.56 -9.56
N LEU A 139 7.64 20.79 -8.77
CA LEU A 139 7.40 19.35 -8.60
C LEU A 139 6.06 19.08 -7.92
N LYS A 140 5.69 19.92 -6.95
CA LYS A 140 4.40 19.83 -6.27
C LYS A 140 3.24 20.14 -7.23
N GLN A 141 3.36 21.18 -8.05
CA GLN A 141 2.36 21.54 -9.08
C GLN A 141 2.24 20.46 -10.15
N PHE A 142 3.36 20.01 -10.72
CA PHE A 142 3.38 18.95 -11.72
C PHE A 142 2.77 17.64 -11.20
N SER A 143 3.08 17.26 -9.96
CA SER A 143 2.47 16.08 -9.33
C SER A 143 0.98 16.26 -9.02
N GLN A 144 0.48 17.49 -8.87
CA GLN A 144 -0.95 17.76 -8.70
C GLN A 144 -1.69 17.69 -10.04
N GLU A 145 -1.14 18.27 -11.11
CA GLU A 145 -1.72 18.24 -12.46
C GLU A 145 -1.83 16.81 -13.02
N LEU A 146 -0.88 15.94 -12.70
CA LEU A 146 -0.93 14.52 -13.08
C LEU A 146 -1.95 13.68 -12.30
N LYS A 147 -2.41 14.11 -11.12
CA LYS A 147 -3.45 13.39 -10.34
C LYS A 147 -4.87 13.65 -10.86
N THR A 148 -5.05 14.62 -11.76
CA THR A 148 -6.34 15.10 -12.26
C THR A 148 -6.85 14.43 -13.55
N HIS A 149 -6.28 13.28 -13.93
CA HIS A 149 -6.74 12.49 -15.08
C HIS A 149 -7.02 11.04 -14.70
#